data_AF-A0A358HZ40-F1
#
_entry.id   AF-A0A358HZ40-F1
#
_cell.length_a   1.000
_cell.length_b   1.000
_cell.length_c   1.000
_cell.angle_alpha   90.00
_cell.angle_beta   90.00
_cell.angle_gamma   90.00
#
_symmetry.space_group_name_H-M   'P 1'
#
loop_
_entity.id
_entity.type
_entity.pdbx_description
1 polymer ?
#
loop_
_entity_poly.entity_id
_entity_poly.type
_entity_poly.pdbx_seq_one_letter_code
_entity_poly.pdbx_strand_id
1 'polypeptide(L)' 'MAELDKFDHRLLELLQENSRLTGSELADRVGLSSAACLRRVQR' A
#
# COMPACT_ATOMS: atom_id res chain seq x y z
N MET A 1 -18.09 4.83 -4.75
CA MET A 1 -16.70 4.34 -4.67
C MET A 1 -15.93 5.25 -3.75
N ALA A 2 -15.08 4.69 -2.88
CA ALA A 2 -14.15 5.53 -2.16
C ALA A 2 -13.05 6.01 -3.09
N GLU A 3 -12.76 7.30 -3.05
CA GLU A 3 -11.67 7.89 -3.82
C GLU A 3 -10.34 7.34 -3.29
N LEU A 4 -9.50 6.84 -4.20
CA LEU A 4 -8.15 6.40 -3.89
C LEU A 4 -7.27 7.64 -3.74
N ASP A 5 -6.50 7.71 -2.66
CA ASP A 5 -5.55 8.80 -2.49
C ASP A 5 -4.18 8.45 -3.09
N LYS A 6 -3.24 9.40 -3.00
CA LYS A 6 -1.87 9.25 -3.51
C LYS A 6 -1.12 8.04 -2.94
N PHE A 7 -1.41 7.65 -1.69
CA PHE A 7 -0.76 6.49 -1.08
C PHE A 7 -1.36 5.20 -1.63
N ASP A 8 -2.67 5.15 -1.86
CA ASP A 8 -3.32 3.99 -2.44
C ASP A 8 -2.79 3.74 -3.86
N HIS A 9 -2.63 4.79 -4.68
CA HIS A 9 -2.01 4.68 -5.99
C HIS A 9 -0.59 4.12 -5.91
N ARG A 10 0.23 4.63 -4.98
CA ARG A 10 1.60 4.16 -4.80
C ARG A 10 1.67 2.72 -4.31
N LEU A 11 0.75 2.32 -3.43
CA LEU A 11 0.63 0.93 -2.97
C LEU A 11 0.28 -0.01 -4.13
N LEU A 12 -0.65 0.40 -5.00
CA LEU A 12 -1.02 -0.37 -6.19
C LEU A 12 0.15 -0.50 -7.17
N GLU A 13 0.88 0.57 -7.45
CA GLU A 13 2.11 0.52 -8.28
C GLU A 13 3.11 -0.51 -7.72
N LEU A 14 3.40 -0.44 -6.42
CA LEU A 14 4.34 -1.35 -5.76
C LEU A 14 3.88 -2.81 -5.80
N LEU A 15 2.59 -3.07 -5.59
CA LEU A 15 2.00 -4.41 -5.62
C LEU A 15 1.90 -4.98 -7.05
N GLN A 16 1.67 -4.12 -8.03
CA GLN A 16 1.69 -4.50 -9.45
C GLN A 16 3.11 -4.87 -9.90
N GLU A 17 4.13 -4.14 -9.45
CA GLU A 17 5.54 -4.49 -9.67
C GLU A 17 5.93 -5.78 -8.93
N ASN A 18 5.51 -5.94 -7.68
CA ASN A 18 5.81 -7.11 -6.86
C ASN A 18 4.71 -7.39 -5.81
N SER A 19 3.88 -8.39 -6.11
CA SER A 19 2.78 -8.79 -5.24
C SER A 19 3.20 -9.53 -3.96
N ARG A 20 4.50 -9.84 -3.80
CA ARG A 20 5.04 -10.55 -2.62
C ARG A 20 5.48 -9.61 -1.50
N LEU A 21 5.39 -8.29 -1.72
CA LEU A 21 5.77 -7.30 -0.71
C LEU A 21 4.89 -7.43 0.53
N THR A 22 5.53 -7.47 1.69
CA THR A 22 4.86 -7.46 2.98
C THR A 22 4.36 -6.06 3.35
N GLY A 23 3.42 -5.99 4.29
CA GLY A 23 2.90 -4.72 4.79
C GLY A 23 3.99 -3.79 5.35
N SER A 24 5.06 -4.35 5.92
CA SER A 24 6.20 -3.58 6.43
C SER A 24 7.09 -3.05 5.30
N GLU A 25 7.36 -3.84 4.27
CA GLU A 25 8.12 -3.36 3.10
C GLU A 25 7.35 -2.27 2.33
N LEU A 26 6.02 -2.40 2.23
CA LEU A 26 5.17 -1.35 1.67
C LEU A 26 5.24 -0.07 2.51
N ALA A 27 5.12 -0.20 3.83
CA ALA A 27 5.20 0.89 4.79
C ALA A 27 6.52 1.69 4.68
N ASP A 28 7.65 0.99 4.61
CA ASP A 28 8.97 1.60 4.46
C ASP A 28 9.09 2.40 3.16
N ARG A 29 8.46 1.94 2.08
CA ARG A 29 8.50 2.60 0.76
C ARG A 29 7.55 3.80 0.65
N VAL A 30 6.41 3.77 1.35
CA VAL A 30 5.38 4.82 1.23
C VAL A 30 5.33 5.77 2.43
N GLY A 31 6.09 5.52 3.49
CA GLY A 31 6.15 6.36 4.69
C GLY A 31 4.90 6.26 5.58
N LEU A 32 4.26 5.09 5.60
CA LEU A 32 3.10 4.79 6.45
C LEU A 32 3.43 3.68 7.44
N SER A 33 2.58 3.47 8.45
CA SER A 33 2.68 2.28 9.31
C SER A 33 2.22 1.01 8.57
N SER A 34 2.80 -0.15 8.86
CA SER A 34 2.41 -1.43 8.24
C SER A 34 0.91 -1.73 8.41
N ALA A 35 0.34 -1.40 9.57
CA ALA A 35 -1.09 -1.59 9.82
C ALA A 35 -1.98 -0.69 8.94
N ALA A 36 -1.54 0.53 8.61
CA ALA A 36 -2.25 1.41 7.69
C ALA A 36 -2.18 0.90 6.25
N CYS A 37 -1.03 0.41 5.80
CA CYS A 37 -0.87 -0.23 4.50
C CYS A 37 -1.81 -1.44 4.37
N LEU A 38 -1.82 -2.34 5.35
CA LEU A 38 -2.69 -3.53 5.32
C LEU A 38 -4.18 -3.18 5.22
N ARG A 39 -4.66 -2.19 5.99
CA ARG A 39 -6.06 -1.73 5.91
C ARG A 39 -6.40 -1.17 4.54
N ARG A 40 -5.47 -0.48 3.88
CA ARG A 40 -5.67 0.12 2.55
C ARG A 40 -5.70 -0.94 1.46
N VAL A 41 -4.82 -1.96 1.54
CA VAL A 41 -4.80 -3.08 0.58
C VAL A 41 -6.06 -3.95 0.66
N GLN A 42 -6.69 -4.03 1.83
CA GLN A 42 -7.92 -4.84 2.04
C GLN A 42 -9.22 -4.16 1.61
N ARG A 43 -9.19 -2.85 1.29
CA ARG A 43 -10.37 -2.07 0.94
C ARG A 43 -10.83 -2.32 -0.49
#